data_AF-A0A382PV93-F1
#
_entry.id   AF-A0A382PV93-F1
#
_cell.length_a   1.000
_cell.length_b   1.000
_cell.length_c   1.000
_cell.angle_alpha   90.00
_cell.angle_beta   90.00
_cell.angle_gamma   90.00
#
_symmetry.space_group_name_H-M   'P 1'
#
loop_
_entity.id
_entity.type
_entity.pdbx_description
1 polymer ?
#
loop_
_entity_poly.entity_id
_entity_poly.type
_entity_poly.pdbx_seq_one_letter_code
_entity_poly.pdbx_strand_id
1 'polypeptide(L)' 'RVGSVFFLGKEVSGKSNPSIATEEIIGKTGEASTPLNPSGYVRIEGRQYEAFSQDGYLRKGAGLEVTGMDNFRLLVRKKQ' A
#
# COMPACT_ATOMS: atom_id res chain seq x y z
N ARG A 1 -12.33 -13.76 52.66
CA ARG A 1 -11.27 -12.85 52.15
C ARG A 1 -11.24 -13.06 50.64
N VAL A 2 -11.49 -11.99 49.89
CA VAL A 2 -11.72 -11.97 48.44
C VAL A 2 -10.43 -12.26 47.68
N GLY A 3 -10.49 -13.04 46.60
CA GLY A 3 -9.37 -13.27 45.69
C GLY A 3 -9.91 -13.69 44.33
N SER A 4 -10.03 -12.70 43.46
CA SER A 4 -10.81 -12.68 42.22
C SER A 4 -10.48 -13.79 41.21
N VAL A 5 -11.54 -14.35 40.64
CA VAL A 5 -11.56 -15.12 39.39
C VAL A 5 -10.93 -14.28 38.27
N PHE A 6 -9.85 -14.78 37.69
CA PHE A 6 -9.22 -14.21 36.50
C PHE A 6 -10.11 -14.46 35.28
N PHE A 7 -11.04 -13.54 35.04
CA PHE A 7 -11.74 -13.46 33.77
C PHE A 7 -10.76 -12.95 32.70
N LEU A 8 -10.28 -13.85 31.85
CA LEU A 8 -9.61 -13.49 30.59
C LEU A 8 -10.67 -13.03 29.58
N GLY A 9 -11.42 -11.98 29.93
CA GLY A 9 -12.41 -11.30 29.11
C GLY A 9 -11.75 -10.31 28.15
N LYS A 10 -10.63 -10.69 27.55
CA LYS A 10 -10.06 -9.93 26.46
C LYS A 10 -9.94 -10.89 25.30
N GLU A 11 -11.08 -11.10 24.67
CA GLU A 11 -11.14 -11.39 23.25
C GLU A 11 -10.22 -10.36 22.60
N VAL A 12 -9.00 -10.79 22.30
CA VAL A 12 -8.13 -10.05 21.41
C VAL A 12 -8.85 -10.18 20.08
N SER A 13 -9.80 -9.28 19.84
CA SER A 13 -10.15 -8.85 18.50
C SER A 13 -8.90 -8.14 17.98
N GLY A 14 -7.89 -8.95 17.67
CA GLY A 14 -6.84 -8.57 16.77
C GLY A 14 -7.51 -8.45 15.43
N LYS A 15 -8.16 -7.31 15.17
CA LYS A 15 -8.11 -6.72 13.83
C LYS A 15 -6.61 -6.51 13.57
N SER A 16 -5.91 -7.53 13.09
CA SER A 16 -5.87 -7.92 11.68
C SER A 16 -5.31 -6.73 10.92
N ASN A 17 -3.97 -6.73 10.83
CA ASN A 17 -3.18 -5.96 9.88
C ASN A 17 -3.17 -4.42 10.10
N PRO A 18 -2.01 -3.76 10.18
CA PRO A 18 -1.97 -2.30 10.15
C PRO A 18 -2.36 -1.83 8.76
N SER A 19 -3.67 -1.76 8.45
CA SER A 19 -4.28 -1.30 7.20
C SER A 19 -3.28 -1.26 6.05
N ILE A 20 -2.78 -2.45 5.65
CA ILE A 20 -1.95 -2.60 4.45
C ILE A 20 -2.78 -1.93 3.39
N ALA A 21 -2.19 -0.94 2.69
CA ALA A 21 -2.78 -0.19 1.59
C ALA A 21 -3.88 -1.03 0.93
N THR A 22 -5.11 -0.80 1.39
CA THR A 22 -6.19 -1.77 1.23
C THR A 22 -6.43 -1.91 -0.27
N GLU A 23 -6.92 -3.07 -0.72
CA GLU A 23 -7.22 -3.35 -2.13
C GLU A 23 -7.96 -2.21 -2.85
N GLU A 24 -8.62 -1.33 -2.10
CA GLU A 24 -9.10 0.00 -2.50
C GLU A 24 -8.12 0.88 -3.31
N ILE A 25 -6.79 0.74 -3.14
CA ILE A 25 -5.79 1.47 -3.94
C ILE A 25 -5.58 0.85 -5.33
N ILE A 26 -5.90 -0.43 -5.50
CA ILE A 26 -5.81 -1.11 -6.80
C ILE A 26 -6.87 -0.50 -7.73
N GLY A 27 -6.46 -0.13 -8.94
CA GLY A 27 -7.29 0.60 -9.91
C GLY A 27 -7.25 2.13 -9.75
N LYS A 28 -6.64 2.67 -8.68
CA LYS A 28 -6.42 4.11 -8.57
C LYS A 28 -5.27 4.55 -9.46
N THR A 29 -5.33 5.83 -9.86
CA THR A 29 -4.26 6.49 -10.60
C THR A 29 -3.47 7.40 -9.70
N GLY A 30 -2.20 7.62 -10.05
CA GLY A 30 -1.40 8.64 -9.41
C GLY A 30 -0.18 8.97 -10.23
N GLU A 31 0.87 9.41 -9.55
CA GLU A 31 2.03 10.03 -10.18
C GLU A 31 3.34 9.51 -9.58
N ALA A 32 4.35 9.32 -10.41
CA ALA A 32 5.69 8.96 -9.96
C ALA A 32 6.34 10.09 -9.14
N SER A 33 6.50 9.90 -7.83
CA SER A 33 7.17 10.87 -6.93
C SER A 33 8.68 10.89 -7.17
N THR A 34 9.26 9.72 -7.47
CA THR A 34 10.64 9.54 -7.94
C THR A 34 10.60 8.86 -9.32
N PRO A 35 11.66 8.92 -10.13
CA PRO A 35 11.75 8.01 -11.28
C PRO A 35 11.68 6.56 -10.79
N LEU A 36 10.96 5.70 -11.52
CA LEU A 36 10.91 4.26 -11.27
C LEU A 36 11.91 3.57 -12.20
N ASN A 37 12.79 2.75 -11.65
CA ASN A 37 13.78 1.95 -12.39
C ASN A 37 14.10 0.65 -11.63
N PRO A 38 13.36 -0.44 -11.87
CA PRO A 38 11.91 -0.47 -12.11
C PRO A 38 11.11 -0.11 -10.83
N SER A 39 11.75 -0.02 -9.67
CA SER A 39 11.12 0.42 -8.42
C SER A 39 11.31 1.91 -8.17
N GLY A 40 10.44 2.48 -7.35
CA GLY A 40 10.51 3.85 -6.89
C GLY A 40 9.34 4.19 -5.98
N TYR A 41 9.10 5.48 -5.77
CA TYR A 41 7.97 5.96 -5.00
C TYR A 41 6.94 6.65 -5.88
N VAL A 42 5.68 6.42 -5.58
CA VAL A 42 4.53 6.98 -6.27
C VAL A 42 3.64 7.70 -5.27
N ARG A 43 2.89 8.69 -5.75
CA ARG A 43 1.91 9.42 -4.97
C ARG A 43 0.51 9.08 -5.45
N ILE A 44 -0.27 8.46 -4.58
CA ILE A 44 -1.68 8.11 -4.81
C ILE A 44 -2.50 8.83 -3.73
N GLU A 45 -3.51 9.61 -4.12
CA GLU A 45 -4.39 10.35 -3.19
C GLU A 45 -3.64 11.17 -2.12
N GLY A 46 -2.52 11.78 -2.51
CA GLY A 46 -1.71 12.61 -1.61
C GLY A 46 -0.79 11.82 -0.66
N ARG A 47 -0.87 10.49 -0.63
CA ARG A 47 0.01 9.60 0.14
C ARG A 47 1.10 9.00 -0.74
N GLN A 48 2.30 8.81 -0.18
CA GLN A 48 3.41 8.21 -0.88
C GLN A 48 3.49 6.72 -0.60
N TYR A 49 3.66 5.93 -1.65
CA TYR A 49 3.76 4.47 -1.60
C TYR A 49 4.99 4.02 -2.37
N GLU A 50 5.61 2.92 -1.93
CA GLU A 50 6.60 2.24 -2.74
C GLU A 50 5.88 1.52 -3.88
N ALA A 51 6.45 1.57 -5.08
CA ALA A 51 5.88 0.91 -6.24
C ALA A 51 6.94 0.28 -7.13
N PHE A 52 6.50 -0.74 -7.84
CA PHE A 52 7.25 -1.43 -8.87
C PHE A 52 6.54 -1.23 -10.21
N SER A 53 7.27 -0.68 -11.17
CA SER A 53 6.83 -0.51 -12.54
C SER A 53 6.93 -1.80 -13.31
N GLN A 54 5.79 -2.27 -13.81
CA GLN A 54 5.70 -3.42 -14.70
C GLN A 54 6.28 -3.11 -16.10
N ASP A 55 6.29 -1.83 -16.50
CA ASP A 55 6.81 -1.37 -17.80
C ASP A 55 8.30 -0.96 -17.74
N GLY A 56 8.94 -1.11 -16.57
CA GLY A 56 10.32 -0.69 -16.36
C GLY A 56 10.44 0.81 -16.04
N TYR A 57 11.11 1.59 -16.88
CA TYR A 57 11.43 2.98 -16.55
C TYR A 57 10.21 3.92 -16.62
N LEU A 58 9.90 4.61 -15.51
CA LEU A 58 9.01 5.78 -15.52
C LEU A 58 9.77 7.01 -15.04
N ARG A 59 9.59 8.13 -15.75
CA ARG A 59 10.09 9.43 -15.29
C ARG A 59 9.36 9.87 -14.03
N LYS A 60 10.01 10.68 -13.20
CA LYS A 60 9.32 11.46 -12.16
C LYS A 60 8.21 12.30 -12.81
N GLY A 61 7.06 12.33 -12.17
CA GLY A 61 5.87 13.01 -12.64
C GLY A 61 5.11 12.28 -13.74
N ALA A 62 5.48 11.04 -14.08
CA ALA A 62 4.69 10.24 -14.99
C ALA A 62 3.38 9.81 -14.32
N GLY A 63 2.27 9.97 -15.05
CA GLY A 63 0.99 9.38 -14.68
C GLY A 63 1.05 7.87 -14.78
N LEU A 64 0.49 7.20 -13.78
CA LEU A 64 0.49 5.76 -13.64
C LEU A 64 -0.83 5.29 -13.04
N GLU A 65 -1.10 4.01 -13.20
CA GLU A 65 -2.21 3.33 -12.55
C GLU A 65 -1.72 2.13 -11.76
N VAL A 66 -2.34 1.90 -10.62
CA VAL A 66 -2.05 0.76 -9.76
C VAL A 66 -2.78 -0.46 -10.31
N THR A 67 -2.04 -1.45 -10.78
CA THR A 67 -2.58 -2.72 -11.31
C THR A 67 -2.70 -3.79 -10.24
N GLY A 68 -2.00 -3.63 -9.12
CA GLY A 68 -2.03 -4.57 -8.02
C GLY A 68 -1.12 -4.15 -6.88
N MET A 69 -0.87 -5.08 -5.96
CA MET A 69 0.03 -4.88 -4.84
C MET A 69 0.76 -6.19 -4.55
N ASP A 70 2.06 -6.08 -4.29
CA ASP A 70 2.95 -7.16 -3.85
C ASP A 70 3.49 -6.84 -2.46
N ASN A 71 2.98 -7.55 -1.45
CA ASN A 71 3.31 -7.34 -0.03
C ASN A 71 3.10 -5.88 0.42
N PHE A 72 4.15 -5.06 0.39
CA PHE A 72 4.15 -3.65 0.79
C PHE A 72 4.42 -2.68 -0.38
N ARG A 73 4.47 -3.19 -1.62
CA ARG A 73 4.78 -2.42 -2.82
C ARG A 73 3.61 -2.46 -3.79
N LEU A 74 3.28 -1.32 -4.37
CA LEU A 74 2.24 -1.24 -5.41
C LEU A 74 2.80 -1.69 -6.75
N LEU A 75 2.06 -2.52 -7.48
CA LEU A 75 2.35 -2.82 -8.87
C LEU A 75 1.70 -1.72 -9.71
N VAL A 76 2.50 -1.04 -10.52
CA VAL A 76 2.03 0.08 -11.34
C VAL A 76 2.43 -0.11 -12.79
N ARG A 77 1.61 0.41 -13.69
CA ARG A 77 1.94 0.51 -15.12
C ARG A 77 1.79 1.95 -15.59
N LYS A 78 2.50 2.30 -16.65
CA LYS A 78 2.39 3.62 -17.28
C LYS A 78 0.96 3.77 -17.80
N LYS A 79 0.29 4.84 -17.37
CA LYS A 79 -1.01 5.19 -17.93
C LYS A 79 -0.75 5.70 -19.36
N GLN A 80 -1.37 5.04 -20.35
CA GLN A 80 -1.27 5.43 -21.77
C GLN A 80 -1.81 6.85 -22.00
#